data_AF-A0A0F9RW46-F1
#
_entry.id   AF-A0A0F9RW46-F1
#
_cell.length_a   1.000
_cell.length_b   1.000
_cell.length_c   1.000
_cell.angle_alpha   90.00
_cell.angle_beta   90.00
_cell.angle_gamma   90.00
#
_symmetry.space_group_name_H-M   'P 1'
#
loop_
_entity.id
_entity.type
_entity.pdbx_description
1 polymer ?
#
loop_
_entity_poly.entity_id
_entity_poly.type
_entity_poly.pdbx_seq_one_letter_code
_entity_poly.pdbx_strand_id
1 'polypeptide(L)' 'MKRIHKFATGDKVPKGAIYLNTLRQTKSLHGGSEWGDCWYVWHYFLVEVEE' A
#
# COMPACT_ATOMS: atom_id res chain seq x y z
N MET A 1 -6.26 20.25 -2.05
CA MET A 1 -6.03 19.57 -3.36
C MET A 1 -6.03 18.05 -3.14
N LYS A 2 -6.62 17.26 -4.05
CA LYS A 2 -6.68 15.78 -3.89
C LYS A 2 -5.32 15.15 -4.25
N ARG A 3 -4.77 14.31 -3.38
CA ARG A 3 -3.49 13.60 -3.59
C ARG A 3 -3.68 12.09 -3.50
N ILE A 4 -2.88 11.33 -4.25
CA ILE A 4 -2.89 9.86 -4.22
C ILE A 4 -1.80 9.39 -3.25
N HIS A 5 -2.20 8.61 -2.26
CA HIS A 5 -1.32 8.05 -1.24
C HIS A 5 -1.32 6.52 -1.32
N LYS A 6 -0.15 5.93 -1.06
CA LYS A 6 0.04 4.48 -0.95
C LYS A 6 0.00 4.09 0.53
N PHE A 7 -0.79 3.07 0.85
CA PHE A 7 -0.90 2.50 2.19
C PHE A 7 -0.55 1.02 2.11
N ALA A 8 0.33 0.57 3.00
CA ALA A 8 0.66 -0.85 3.15
C ALA A 8 -0.49 -1.58 3.86
N THR A 9 -0.42 -2.91 3.83
CA THR A 9 -1.37 -3.74 4.58
C THR A 9 -1.20 -3.52 6.08
N GLY A 10 -2.29 -3.16 6.76
CA GLY A 10 -2.31 -2.86 8.19
C GLY A 10 -2.14 -1.38 8.55
N ASP A 11 -1.87 -0.51 7.57
CA ASP A 11 -1.77 0.92 7.81
C ASP A 11 -3.13 1.53 8.17
N LYS A 12 -3.10 2.57 9.02
CA LYS A 12 -4.29 3.36 9.33
C LYS A 12 -4.61 4.29 8.16
N VAL A 13 -5.74 4.07 7.51
CA VAL A 13 -6.25 4.92 6.43
C VAL A 13 -7.10 6.06 7.05
N PRO A 14 -6.88 7.33 6.65
CA PRO A 14 -7.65 8.45 7.17
C PRO A 14 -9.13 8.37 6.80
N LYS A 15 -10.00 8.90 7.67
CA LYS A 15 -11.45 8.99 7.40
C LYS A 15 -11.71 9.85 6.17
N GLY A 16 -12.59 9.39 5.28
CA GLY A 16 -12.92 10.09 4.03
C GLY A 16 -12.01 9.78 2.85
N ALA A 17 -11.01 8.91 3.01
CA ALA A 17 -10.20 8.43 1.89
C ALA A 17 -11.05 7.63 0.89
N ILE A 18 -10.85 7.89 -0.41
CA ILE A 18 -11.52 7.15 -1.49
C ILE A 18 -10.56 6.10 -2.03
N TYR A 19 -10.97 4.83 -1.97
CA TYR A 19 -10.19 3.73 -2.53
C TYR A 19 -10.15 3.79 -4.05
N LEU A 20 -8.97 3.62 -4.64
CA LEU A 20 -8.79 3.62 -6.09
C LEU A 20 -8.42 2.25 -6.63
N ASN A 21 -7.33 1.65 -6.11
CA ASN A 21 -6.80 0.39 -6.63
C ASN A 21 -5.88 -0.31 -5.63
N THR A 22 -5.59 -1.59 -5.86
CA THR A 22 -4.65 -2.41 -5.10
C THR A 22 -3.60 -3.00 -6.04
N LEU A 23 -2.35 -2.98 -5.60
CA LEU A 23 -1.24 -3.60 -6.32
C LEU A 23 -0.53 -4.61 -5.41
N ARG A 24 -0.35 -5.83 -5.92
CA ARG A 24 0.40 -6.88 -5.25
C ARG A 24 1.81 -6.91 -5.82
N GLN A 25 2.80 -6.87 -4.94
CA GLN A 25 4.20 -7.00 -5.33
C GLN A 25 4.86 -8.09 -4.47
N THR A 26 5.41 -9.10 -5.13
CA THR A 26 6.32 -10.05 -4.49
C THR A 26 7.65 -9.34 -4.30
N LYS A 27 8.16 -9.33 -3.07
CA LYS A 27 9.54 -8.90 -2.84
C LYS A 27 10.24 -10.05 -2.13
N SER A 28 11.26 -10.60 -2.78
CA SER A 28 12.14 -11.56 -2.14
C SER A 28 12.98 -10.79 -1.10
N LEU A 29 12.75 -11.09 0.17
CA LEU A 29 13.54 -10.53 1.26
C LEU A 29 14.86 -11.30 1.32
N HIS A 30 15.83 -10.87 0.51
CA HIS A 30 17.24 -11.28 0.53
C HIS A 30 17.57 -12.71 1.01
N GLY A 31 17.83 -13.61 0.06
CA GLY A 31 18.99 -14.50 0.20
C GLY A 31 18.79 -15.94 0.69
N GLY A 32 17.62 -16.56 0.60
CA GLY A 32 17.57 -18.02 0.69
C GLY A 32 16.24 -18.64 1.07
N SER A 33 15.89 -19.69 0.33
CA SER A 33 14.69 -20.53 0.41
C SER A 33 13.40 -19.93 -0.19
N GLU A 34 12.69 -20.75 -0.97
CA GLU A 34 11.36 -20.49 -1.56
C GLU A 34 10.30 -20.09 -0.52
N TRP A 35 10.59 -20.26 0.78
CA TRP A 35 9.73 -19.90 1.91
C TRP A 35 9.85 -18.43 2.32
N GLY A 36 10.84 -17.68 1.80
CA GLY A 36 11.11 -16.28 2.17
C GLY A 36 10.39 -15.23 1.33
N ASP A 37 9.57 -15.63 0.35
CA ASP A 37 8.84 -14.70 -0.51
C ASP A 37 7.57 -14.21 0.19
N CYS A 38 7.63 -12.99 0.72
CA CYS A 38 6.46 -12.31 1.24
C CYS A 38 5.80 -11.42 0.18
N TRP A 39 4.46 -11.38 0.20
CA TRP A 39 3.66 -10.51 -0.66
C TRP A 39 3.40 -9.19 0.05
N TYR A 40 3.88 -8.09 -0.53
CA TYR A 40 3.47 -6.76 -0.12
C TYR A 40 2.25 -6.35 -0.92
N VAL A 41 1.18 -5.96 -0.23
CA VAL A 41 -0.03 -5.44 -0.86
C VAL A 41 -0.14 -3.94 -0.55
N TRP A 42 -0.08 -3.14 -1.61
CA TRP A 42 -0.22 -1.69 -1.56
C TRP A 42 -1.63 -1.31 -1.98
N HIS A 43 -2.28 -0.53 -1.13
CA HIS A 43 -3.59 0.04 -1.41
C HIS A 43 -3.41 1.53 -1.74
N TYR A 44 -3.99 1.95 -2.85
CA TYR A 44 -3.91 3.32 -3.33
C TYR A 44 -5.22 4.02 -2.99
N PHE A 45 -5.10 5.14 -2.29
CA PHE A 45 -6.25 5.95 -1.89
C PHE A 45 -6.05 7.40 -2.31
N LEU A 46 -7.15 8.05 -2.67
CA LEU A 46 -7.20 9.50 -2.82
C LEU A 46 -7.58 10.10 -1.47
N VAL A 47 -6.77 11.06 -1.01
CA VAL A 47 -6.97 11.77 0.26
C VAL A 47 -6.94 13.28 -0.01
N GLU A 48 -7.79 14.01 0.70
CA GLU A 48 -7.75 15.47 0.72
C GLU A 48 -6.86 15.93 1.87
N VAL A 49 -5.87 16.76 1.56
CA VAL A 49 -4.97 17.37 2.54
C VAL A 49 -5.06 18.88 2.41
N GLU A 50 -5.14 19.57 3.55
CA GLU A 50 -4.87 21.01 3.65
C GLU A 50 -3.35 21.20 3.51
N GLU A 51 -2.93 22.16 2.68
CA GLU A 51 -1.50 22.44 2.45
C GLU A 51 -0.86 23.20 3.61
#